data_AF-A0AAF3F277-F1
#
_entry.id   AF-A0AAF3F277-F1
#
_cell.length_a   1.000
_cell.length_b   1.000
_cell.length_c   1.000
_cell.angle_alpha   90.00
_cell.angle_beta   90.00
_cell.angle_gamma   90.00
#
_symmetry.space_group_name_H-M   'P 1'
#
loop_
_entity.id
_entity.type
_entity.pdbx_description
1 polymer ?
#
loop_
_entity_poly.entity_id
_entity_poly.type
_entity_poly.pdbx_seq_one_letter_code
_entity_poly.pdbx_strand_id
1 'polypeptide(L)'
;MFRLLFLCSFLVYSMAQMQQQCTCGQVEPCKRGAENQVMGCADSCQRHVSGMGAPYSSIRACIMQKQPMINSVAQCQQRSLANTCAARPGGLVPKRYPETLKLAAFNEVNNMLRRSGLQAEAASFMAVGKKFAGCVMKCLNRGPGACFKRLGCGLALPPDNIIVQQTKSCAINAGFNTQGVQSLCQCVAGAGVKSLAPLCGRIQIT
;
A
#
# COMPACT_ATOMS: atom_id res chain seq x y z
N MET A 1 -37.11 -0.75 -26.41
CA MET A 1 -36.16 0.18 -27.06
C MET A 1 -35.49 1.15 -26.08
N PHE A 2 -36.21 1.87 -25.22
CA PHE A 2 -35.62 2.87 -24.31
C PHE A 2 -34.59 2.31 -23.28
N ARG A 3 -34.78 1.07 -22.79
CA ARG A 3 -33.82 0.40 -21.90
C ARG A 3 -32.49 0.03 -22.58
N LEU A 4 -32.50 -0.24 -23.90
CA LEU A 4 -31.29 -0.56 -24.65
C LEU A 4 -30.44 0.70 -24.91
N LEU A 5 -31.10 1.83 -25.19
CA LEU A 5 -30.44 3.13 -25.37
C LEU A 5 -29.75 3.59 -24.09
N PHE A 6 -30.38 3.42 -22.92
CA PHE A 6 -29.76 3.77 -21.63
C PHE A 6 -28.54 2.90 -21.28
N LEU A 7 -28.59 1.59 -21.58
CA LEU A 7 -27.45 0.68 -21.38
C LEU A 7 -26.26 1.02 -22.29
N CYS A 8 -26.52 1.39 -23.56
CA CYS A 8 -25.47 1.85 -24.47
C CYS A 8 -24.82 3.17 -24.01
N SER A 9 -25.60 4.11 -23.47
CA SER A 9 -25.06 5.39 -22.97
C SER A 9 -24.09 5.21 -21.81
N PHE A 10 -24.34 4.27 -20.88
CA PHE A 10 -23.44 3.99 -19.77
C PHE A 10 -22.11 3.34 -20.20
N LEU A 11 -22.12 2.55 -21.28
CA LEU A 11 -20.90 1.93 -21.81
C LEU A 11 -19.91 2.96 -22.36
N VAL A 12 -20.38 4.05 -22.98
CA VAL A 12 -19.50 5.09 -23.56
C VAL A 12 -18.78 5.93 -22.49
N TYR A 13 -19.38 6.11 -21.31
CA TYR A 13 -18.75 6.85 -20.20
C TYR A 13 -17.67 6.05 -19.45
N SER A 14 -17.49 4.77 -19.76
CA SER A 14 -16.47 3.93 -19.11
C SER A 14 -15.07 4.04 -19.73
N MET A 15 -14.88 4.90 -20.73
CA MET A 15 -13.57 5.17 -21.34
C MET A 15 -12.56 5.62 -20.27
N ALA A 16 -11.50 4.83 -20.07
CA ALA A 16 -10.42 5.16 -19.17
C ALA A 16 -9.80 6.51 -19.57
N GLN A 17 -9.84 7.50 -18.66
CA GLN A 17 -9.19 8.79 -18.91
C GLN A 17 -7.69 8.57 -19.15
N MET A 18 -7.15 9.04 -20.26
CA MET A 18 -5.71 8.96 -20.56
C MET A 18 -5.00 10.22 -20.08
N GLN A 19 -3.71 10.10 -19.76
CA GLN A 19 -2.83 11.23 -19.40
C GLN A 19 -1.43 11.02 -19.99
N GLN A 20 -0.63 12.08 -20.05
CA GLN A 20 0.76 12.01 -20.49
C GLN A 20 1.57 11.05 -19.61
N GLN A 21 2.46 10.28 -20.21
CA GLN A 21 3.39 9.43 -19.46
C GLN A 21 4.55 10.26 -18.92
N CYS A 22 4.87 10.08 -17.64
CA CYS A 22 6.03 10.72 -17.03
C CYS A 22 7.33 10.15 -17.58
N THR A 23 8.33 11.02 -17.74
CA THR A 23 9.71 10.59 -17.95
C THR A 23 10.35 10.16 -16.63
N CYS A 24 11.38 9.32 -16.69
CA CYS A 24 12.08 8.86 -15.48
C CYS A 24 12.72 10.01 -14.70
N GLY A 25 13.26 11.02 -15.38
CA GLY A 25 13.82 12.22 -14.74
C GLY A 25 12.80 13.04 -13.95
N GLN A 26 11.53 13.07 -14.38
CA GLN A 26 10.46 13.76 -13.65
C GLN A 26 10.05 13.02 -12.37
N VAL A 27 10.12 11.69 -12.38
CA VAL A 27 9.59 10.84 -11.31
C VAL A 27 10.60 10.61 -10.19
N GLU A 28 11.89 10.60 -10.51
CA GLU A 28 12.96 10.27 -9.58
C GLU A 28 12.99 11.15 -8.31
N PRO A 29 12.77 12.47 -8.37
CA PRO A 29 12.64 13.31 -7.18
C PRO A 29 11.43 12.93 -6.31
N CYS A 30 10.31 12.53 -6.93
CA CYS A 30 9.11 12.12 -6.21
C CYS A 30 9.31 10.82 -5.44
N LYS A 31 10.01 9.84 -6.03
CA LYS A 31 10.34 8.57 -5.37
C LYS A 31 11.17 8.80 -4.11
N ARG A 32 12.28 9.53 -4.22
CA ARG A 32 13.17 9.85 -3.10
C ARG A 32 12.47 10.65 -2.00
N GLY A 33 11.62 11.61 -2.39
CA GLY A 33 10.83 12.40 -1.45
C GLY A 33 9.81 11.57 -0.68
N ALA A 34 9.16 10.60 -1.33
CA ALA A 34 8.16 9.74 -0.70
C ALA A 34 8.78 8.85 0.38
N GLU A 35 9.92 8.21 0.10
CA GLU A 35 10.60 7.30 1.04
C GLU A 35 10.96 8.00 2.36
N ASN A 36 11.47 9.23 2.28
CA ASN A 36 11.83 10.02 3.45
C ASN A 36 10.61 10.50 4.26
N GLN A 37 9.42 10.58 3.64
CA GLN A 37 8.22 11.12 4.27
C GLN A 37 7.31 10.05 4.91
N VAL A 38 7.42 8.77 4.52
CA VAL A 38 6.53 7.71 5.01
C VAL A 38 6.49 7.68 6.54
N MET A 39 7.65 7.72 7.20
CA MET A 39 7.73 7.64 8.66
C MET A 39 7.16 8.89 9.33
N GLY A 40 7.44 10.09 8.82
CA GLY A 40 6.85 11.33 9.35
C GLY A 40 5.32 11.37 9.20
N CYS A 41 4.80 10.82 8.10
CA CYS A 41 3.36 10.66 7.89
C CYS A 41 2.75 9.58 8.80
N ALA A 42 3.46 8.48 9.05
CA ALA A 42 3.07 7.48 10.04
C ALA A 42 2.94 8.10 11.44
N ASP A 43 3.93 8.91 11.85
CA ASP A 43 3.97 9.59 13.14
C ASP A 43 2.80 10.60 13.27
N SER A 44 2.50 11.33 12.21
CA SER A 44 1.36 12.26 12.14
C SER A 44 -0.01 11.55 12.21
N CYS A 45 -0.06 10.28 11.84
CA CYS A 45 -1.28 9.47 11.79
C CYS A 45 -1.46 8.55 13.00
N GLN A 46 -0.59 8.64 14.01
CA GLN A 46 -0.56 7.75 15.18
C GLN A 46 -1.91 7.60 15.89
N ARG A 47 -2.74 8.65 15.92
CA ARG A 47 -4.07 8.63 16.56
C ARG A 47 -4.97 7.48 16.10
N HIS A 48 -4.77 6.98 14.89
CA HIS A 48 -5.56 5.88 14.36
C HIS A 48 -5.21 4.51 14.98
N VAL A 49 -4.02 4.37 15.56
CA VAL A 49 -3.52 3.13 16.17
C VAL A 49 -3.35 3.22 17.69
N SER A 50 -3.36 4.44 18.27
CA SER A 50 -3.25 4.66 19.72
C SER A 50 -4.33 3.93 20.55
N GLY A 51 -5.51 3.68 19.97
CA GLY A 51 -6.61 2.96 20.63
C GLY A 51 -6.43 1.43 20.70
N MET A 52 -5.32 0.88 20.21
CA MET A 52 -5.09 -0.57 20.17
C MET A 52 -4.62 -1.17 21.51
N GLY A 53 -4.47 -0.36 22.56
CA GLY A 53 -4.03 -0.82 23.87
C GLY A 53 -2.51 -0.82 24.07
N ALA A 54 -1.75 -0.27 23.13
CA ALA A 54 -0.31 -0.02 23.26
C ALA A 54 0.04 1.42 22.86
N PRO A 55 1.06 2.04 23.48
CA PRO A 55 1.56 3.34 23.05
C PRO A 55 2.15 3.23 21.63
N TYR A 56 1.88 4.24 20.80
CA TYR A 56 2.33 4.28 19.40
C TYR A 56 3.84 4.06 19.26
N SER A 57 4.64 4.65 20.16
CA SER A 57 6.10 4.51 20.18
C SER A 57 6.56 3.05 20.26
N SER A 58 5.85 2.20 20.99
CA SER A 58 6.21 0.78 21.13
C SER A 58 5.84 -0.02 19.87
N ILE A 59 4.68 0.26 19.27
CA ILE A 59 4.30 -0.33 17.97
C ILE A 59 5.31 0.11 16.90
N ARG A 60 5.68 1.39 16.88
CA ARG A 60 6.68 1.96 15.98
C ARG A 60 8.03 1.27 16.16
N ALA A 61 8.47 1.02 17.39
CA ALA A 61 9.72 0.31 17.65
C ALA A 61 9.71 -1.09 17.02
N CYS A 62 8.61 -1.85 17.15
CA CYS A 62 8.46 -3.16 16.51
C CYS A 62 8.58 -3.09 14.98
N ILE A 63 7.98 -2.07 14.36
CA ILE A 63 8.08 -1.86 12.90
C ILE A 63 9.51 -1.48 12.52
N MET A 64 10.16 -0.60 13.28
CA MET A 64 11.52 -0.14 13.02
C MET A 64 12.57 -1.25 13.17
N GLN A 65 12.32 -2.27 13.99
CA GLN A 65 13.17 -3.48 14.03
C GLN A 65 13.18 -4.23 12.69
N LYS A 66 12.16 -4.04 11.85
CA LYS A 66 12.07 -4.62 10.51
C LYS A 66 12.52 -3.67 9.40
N GLN A 67 13.12 -2.51 9.75
CA GLN A 67 13.56 -1.52 8.77
C GLN A 67 14.43 -2.08 7.63
N PRO A 68 15.41 -2.99 7.87
CA PRO A 68 16.19 -3.57 6.77
C PRO A 68 15.30 -4.32 5.77
N MET A 69 14.29 -5.03 6.26
CA MET A 69 13.32 -5.76 5.45
C MET A 69 12.45 -4.78 4.66
N ILE A 70 11.96 -3.71 5.30
CA ILE A 70 11.19 -2.63 4.65
C ILE A 70 12.00 -2.00 3.51
N ASN A 71 13.28 -1.69 3.75
CA ASN A 71 14.17 -1.14 2.74
C ASN A 71 14.38 -2.11 1.57
N SER A 72 14.52 -3.41 1.86
CA SER A 72 14.63 -4.44 0.81
C SER A 72 13.36 -4.55 -0.02
N VAL A 73 12.17 -4.41 0.58
CA VAL A 73 10.90 -4.36 -0.17
C VAL A 73 10.86 -3.14 -1.08
N ALA A 74 11.21 -1.96 -0.57
CA ALA A 74 11.23 -0.73 -1.36
C ALA A 74 12.17 -0.87 -2.57
N GLN A 75 13.39 -1.38 -2.37
CA GLN A 75 14.36 -1.59 -3.46
C GLN A 75 13.86 -2.62 -4.48
N CYS A 76 13.26 -3.73 -4.04
CA CYS A 76 12.69 -4.72 -4.93
C CYS A 76 11.54 -4.13 -5.78
N GLN A 77 10.68 -3.33 -5.15
CA GLN A 77 9.57 -2.66 -5.84
C GLN A 77 10.07 -1.61 -6.84
N GLN A 78 11.09 -0.82 -6.47
CA GLN A 78 11.72 0.14 -7.38
C GLN A 78 12.26 -0.54 -8.64
N ARG A 79 12.98 -1.67 -8.49
CA ARG A 79 13.50 -2.46 -9.61
C ARG A 79 12.37 -3.02 -10.47
N SER A 80 11.32 -3.54 -9.83
CA SER A 80 10.15 -4.11 -10.53
C SER A 80 9.38 -3.08 -11.35
N LEU A 81 9.47 -1.80 -10.97
CA LEU A 81 8.81 -0.68 -11.65
C LEU A 81 9.76 0.20 -12.48
N ALA A 82 11.00 -0.22 -12.70
CA ALA A 82 12.02 0.59 -13.38
C ALA A 82 11.58 1.05 -14.79
N ASN A 83 10.84 0.20 -15.51
CA ASN A 83 10.43 0.43 -16.90
C ASN A 83 9.03 1.06 -17.04
N THR A 84 8.52 1.70 -16.00
CA THR A 84 7.16 2.28 -16.00
C THR A 84 7.13 3.76 -16.38
N CYS A 85 8.28 4.42 -16.37
CA CYS A 85 8.47 5.78 -16.87
C CYS A 85 9.09 5.74 -18.27
N ALA A 86 8.84 6.79 -19.06
CA ALA A 86 9.38 6.91 -20.41
C ALA A 86 10.81 7.45 -20.39
N ALA A 87 11.64 7.03 -21.36
CA ALA A 87 12.94 7.64 -21.60
C ALA A 87 12.81 9.03 -22.26
N ARG A 88 11.75 9.24 -23.05
CA ARG A 88 11.44 10.51 -23.72
C ARG A 88 9.94 10.82 -23.60
N PRO A 89 9.54 12.11 -23.63
CA PRO A 89 8.12 12.49 -23.61
C PRO A 89 7.34 11.98 -24.83
N GLY A 90 6.01 11.93 -24.72
CA GLY A 90 5.09 11.67 -25.85
C GLY A 90 4.20 10.43 -25.71
N GLY A 91 4.48 9.55 -24.74
CA GLY A 91 3.60 8.42 -24.43
C GLY A 91 2.31 8.84 -23.72
N LEU A 92 1.23 8.10 -23.93
CA LEU A 92 -0.02 8.23 -23.18
C LEU A 92 -0.25 6.98 -22.35
N VAL A 93 -0.73 7.15 -21.12
CA VAL A 93 -1.05 6.04 -20.21
C VAL A 93 -2.42 6.25 -19.55
N PRO A 94 -3.11 5.17 -19.16
CA PRO A 94 -4.34 5.29 -18.40
C PRO A 94 -4.11 6.02 -17.08
N LYS A 95 -5.01 6.95 -16.75
CA LYS A 95 -5.05 7.64 -15.47
C LYS A 95 -5.44 6.65 -14.38
N ARG A 96 -4.64 6.62 -13.32
CA ARG A 96 -4.86 5.74 -12.17
C ARG A 96 -5.40 6.48 -10.96
N TYR A 97 -6.18 5.75 -10.17
CA TYR A 97 -6.76 6.23 -8.94
C TYR A 97 -6.15 5.46 -7.76
N PRO A 98 -5.49 6.12 -6.79
CA PRO A 98 -4.85 5.43 -5.66
C PRO A 98 -5.79 4.52 -4.86
N GLU A 99 -7.09 4.79 -4.88
CA GLU A 99 -8.11 3.99 -4.19
C GLU A 99 -8.26 2.58 -4.76
N THR A 100 -8.01 2.36 -6.06
CA THR A 100 -8.10 1.02 -6.67
C THR A 100 -6.93 0.14 -6.22
N LEU A 101 -5.72 0.70 -6.17
CA LEU A 101 -4.55 0.00 -5.65
C LEU A 101 -4.70 -0.32 -4.17
N LYS A 102 -5.20 0.64 -3.39
CA LYS A 102 -5.51 0.44 -1.97
C LYS A 102 -6.52 -0.68 -1.78
N LEU A 103 -7.60 -0.72 -2.57
CA LEU A 103 -8.60 -1.78 -2.52
C LEU A 103 -7.98 -3.15 -2.86
N ALA A 104 -7.17 -3.24 -3.92
CA ALA A 104 -6.48 -4.46 -4.31
C ALA A 104 -5.56 -4.97 -3.19
N ALA A 105 -4.80 -4.06 -2.55
CA ALA A 105 -3.92 -4.41 -1.43
C ALA A 105 -4.70 -4.93 -0.22
N PHE A 106 -5.81 -4.27 0.16
CA PHE A 106 -6.66 -4.73 1.27
C PHE A 106 -7.33 -6.07 0.98
N ASN A 107 -7.76 -6.29 -0.26
CA ASN A 107 -8.35 -7.56 -0.68
C ASN A 107 -7.33 -8.70 -0.57
N GLU A 108 -6.07 -8.46 -0.96
CA GLU A 108 -5.01 -9.47 -0.83
C GLU A 108 -4.70 -9.82 0.63
N VAL A 109 -4.57 -8.81 1.50
CA VAL A 109 -4.37 -9.05 2.94
C VAL A 109 -5.56 -9.82 3.52
N ASN A 110 -6.79 -9.46 3.16
CA ASN A 110 -7.98 -10.16 3.60
C ASN A 110 -8.01 -11.62 3.09
N ASN A 111 -7.52 -11.89 1.87
CA ASN A 111 -7.38 -13.24 1.35
C ASN A 111 -6.38 -14.07 2.15
N MET A 112 -5.22 -13.50 2.54
CA MET A 112 -4.24 -14.19 3.40
C MET A 112 -4.83 -14.51 4.78
N LEU A 113 -5.55 -13.56 5.38
CA LEU A 113 -6.22 -13.76 6.67
C LEU A 113 -7.31 -14.83 6.59
N ARG A 114 -8.08 -14.86 5.50
CA ARG A 114 -9.10 -15.89 5.25
C ARG A 114 -8.47 -17.28 5.12
N ARG A 115 -7.35 -17.41 4.40
CA ARG A 115 -6.59 -18.68 4.30
C ARG A 115 -6.05 -19.14 5.65
N SER A 116 -5.71 -18.19 6.52
CA SER A 116 -5.28 -18.44 7.90
C SER A 116 -6.44 -18.77 8.86
N GLY A 117 -7.70 -18.69 8.42
CA GLY A 117 -8.88 -18.81 9.29
C GLY A 117 -9.09 -17.63 10.25
N LEU A 118 -8.40 -16.51 10.04
CA LEU A 118 -8.35 -15.35 10.95
C LEU A 118 -9.23 -14.18 10.50
N GLN A 119 -9.98 -14.30 9.40
CA GLN A 119 -10.66 -13.16 8.78
C GLN A 119 -11.58 -12.41 9.76
N ALA A 120 -12.41 -13.13 10.52
CA ALA A 120 -13.34 -12.53 11.48
C ALA A 120 -12.60 -11.92 12.69
N GLU A 121 -11.63 -12.66 13.23
CA GLU A 121 -10.86 -12.25 14.42
C GLU A 121 -9.94 -11.04 14.13
N ALA A 122 -9.46 -10.92 12.89
CA ALA A 122 -8.61 -9.83 12.44
C ALA A 122 -9.38 -8.59 11.94
N ALA A 123 -10.72 -8.64 11.86
CA ALA A 123 -11.53 -7.60 11.22
C ALA A 123 -11.37 -6.21 11.88
N SER A 124 -11.30 -6.16 13.22
CA SER A 124 -11.09 -4.93 13.98
C SER A 124 -9.71 -4.30 13.68
N PHE A 125 -8.67 -5.12 13.60
CA PHE A 125 -7.31 -4.70 13.22
C PHE A 125 -7.26 -4.21 11.78
N MET A 126 -7.95 -4.88 10.86
CA MET A 126 -8.06 -4.45 9.46
C MET A 126 -8.76 -3.09 9.33
N ALA A 127 -9.81 -2.84 10.12
CA ALA A 127 -10.49 -1.55 10.14
C ALA A 127 -9.56 -0.43 10.64
N VAL A 128 -8.77 -0.68 11.69
CA VAL A 128 -7.75 0.23 12.19
C VAL A 128 -6.66 0.48 11.15
N GLY A 129 -6.11 -0.59 10.56
CA GLY A 129 -5.10 -0.53 9.50
C GLY A 129 -5.57 0.26 8.29
N LYS A 130 -6.84 0.10 7.86
CA LYS A 130 -7.44 0.87 6.78
C LYS A 130 -7.52 2.37 7.07
N LYS A 131 -7.89 2.76 8.30
CA LYS A 131 -7.91 4.16 8.72
C LYS A 131 -6.50 4.75 8.76
N PHE A 132 -5.55 4.01 9.34
CA PHE A 132 -4.15 4.43 9.43
C PHE A 132 -3.50 4.60 8.05
N ALA A 133 -3.57 3.57 7.19
CA ALA A 133 -3.05 3.62 5.83
C ALA A 133 -3.72 4.74 5.00
N GLY A 134 -5.03 4.92 5.15
CA GLY A 134 -5.75 6.03 4.52
C GLY A 134 -5.24 7.41 4.97
N CYS A 135 -4.92 7.57 6.25
CA CYS A 135 -4.32 8.79 6.78
C CYS A 135 -2.90 9.00 6.20
N VAL A 136 -2.05 7.98 6.23
CA VAL A 136 -0.67 8.06 5.70
C VAL A 136 -0.67 8.42 4.23
N MET A 137 -1.52 7.76 3.41
CA MET A 137 -1.65 8.09 1.99
C MET A 137 -2.14 9.53 1.77
N LYS A 138 -3.09 10.02 2.58
CA LYS A 138 -3.52 11.42 2.50
C LYS A 138 -2.40 12.38 2.91
N CYS A 139 -1.60 12.05 3.91
CA CYS A 139 -0.44 12.83 4.34
C CYS A 139 0.63 12.89 3.23
N LEU A 140 0.98 11.73 2.65
CA LEU A 140 1.90 11.65 1.53
C LEU A 140 1.40 12.39 0.30
N ASN A 141 0.10 12.57 0.12
CA ASN A 141 -0.45 13.35 -1.00
C ASN A 141 -0.66 14.85 -0.68
N ARG A 142 -0.16 15.34 0.45
CA ARG A 142 -0.21 16.76 0.85
C ARG A 142 1.19 17.37 0.81
N GLY A 143 1.25 18.70 0.66
CA GLY A 143 2.51 19.44 0.74
C GLY A 143 3.57 18.95 -0.25
N PRO A 144 4.84 18.75 0.18
CA PRO A 144 5.92 18.23 -0.67
C PRO A 144 5.67 16.82 -1.22
N GLY A 145 4.85 16.01 -0.56
CA GLY A 145 4.51 14.65 -0.99
C GLY A 145 3.52 14.58 -2.15
N ALA A 146 2.81 15.68 -2.45
CA ALA A 146 1.94 15.80 -3.63
C ALA A 146 2.70 15.78 -4.98
N CYS A 147 3.97 15.37 -4.98
CA CYS A 147 4.89 15.40 -6.11
C CYS A 147 4.29 14.76 -7.37
N PHE A 148 3.78 13.52 -7.28
CA PHE A 148 3.14 12.86 -8.42
C PHE A 148 1.91 13.59 -8.95
N LYS A 149 1.12 14.21 -8.06
CA LYS A 149 -0.04 15.03 -8.46
C LYS A 149 0.40 16.30 -9.19
N ARG A 150 1.52 16.91 -8.78
CA ARG A 150 2.08 18.12 -9.38
C ARG A 150 2.70 17.88 -10.76
N LEU A 151 3.24 16.67 -10.99
CA LEU A 151 3.82 16.33 -12.30
C LEU A 151 2.80 16.31 -13.44
N GLY A 152 1.50 16.12 -13.16
CA GLY A 152 0.45 16.13 -14.17
C GLY A 152 0.54 14.98 -15.20
N CYS A 153 1.31 13.94 -14.89
CA CYS A 153 1.55 12.79 -15.75
C CYS A 153 1.38 11.46 -14.98
N GLY A 154 1.31 10.34 -15.70
CA GLY A 154 1.16 8.99 -15.16
C GLY A 154 2.35 8.08 -15.45
N LEU A 155 2.42 6.96 -14.72
CA LEU A 155 3.35 5.87 -14.99
C LEU A 155 2.61 4.75 -15.75
N ALA A 156 3.31 4.06 -16.65
CA ALA A 156 2.85 2.84 -17.31
C ALA A 156 2.92 1.65 -16.35
N LEU A 157 2.18 1.73 -15.24
CA LEU A 157 2.15 0.68 -14.23
C LEU A 157 1.38 -0.55 -14.76
N PRO A 158 1.74 -1.78 -14.35
CA PRO A 158 0.92 -2.97 -14.62
C PRO A 158 -0.40 -2.90 -13.83
N PRO A 159 -1.40 -3.76 -14.09
CA PRO A 159 -2.66 -3.82 -13.34
C PRO A 159 -2.45 -3.89 -11.81
N ASP A 160 -3.39 -3.34 -11.03
CA ASP A 160 -3.17 -3.14 -9.58
C ASP A 160 -2.98 -4.46 -8.82
N ASN A 161 -3.66 -5.53 -9.23
CA ASN A 161 -3.45 -6.87 -8.71
C ASN A 161 -2.01 -7.37 -8.96
N ILE A 162 -1.43 -7.08 -10.13
CA ILE A 162 -0.05 -7.43 -10.44
C ILE A 162 0.93 -6.63 -9.56
N ILE A 163 0.70 -5.33 -9.37
CA ILE A 163 1.50 -4.51 -8.45
C ILE A 163 1.46 -5.09 -7.03
N VAL A 164 0.27 -5.49 -6.55
CA VAL A 164 0.09 -6.06 -5.21
C VAL A 164 0.79 -7.42 -5.09
N GLN A 165 0.67 -8.31 -6.09
CA GLN A 165 1.36 -9.60 -6.08
C GLN A 165 2.88 -9.46 -6.15
N GLN A 166 3.39 -8.51 -6.94
CA GLN A 166 4.81 -8.17 -6.99
C GLN A 166 5.29 -7.63 -5.63
N THR A 167 4.54 -6.68 -5.04
CA THR A 167 4.85 -6.15 -3.71
C THR A 167 4.86 -7.26 -2.66
N LYS A 168 3.89 -8.20 -2.71
CA LYS A 168 3.84 -9.37 -1.84
C LYS A 168 5.07 -10.26 -2.02
N SER A 169 5.46 -10.54 -3.26
CA SER A 169 6.63 -11.36 -3.57
C SER A 169 7.92 -10.70 -3.06
N CYS A 170 8.06 -9.38 -3.27
CA CYS A 170 9.15 -8.59 -2.69
C CYS A 170 9.16 -8.66 -1.15
N ALA A 171 7.99 -8.57 -0.52
CA ALA A 171 7.85 -8.67 0.93
C ALA A 171 8.28 -10.03 1.47
N ILE A 172 7.79 -11.13 0.88
CA ILE A 172 8.15 -12.50 1.27
C ILE A 172 9.65 -12.72 1.12
N ASN A 173 10.24 -12.30 -0.01
CA ASN A 173 11.67 -12.45 -0.29
C ASN A 173 12.55 -11.60 0.65
N ALA A 174 12.04 -10.45 1.09
CA ALA A 174 12.68 -9.62 2.12
C ALA A 174 12.53 -10.18 3.54
N GLY A 175 11.80 -11.29 3.71
CA GLY A 175 11.59 -11.99 4.96
C GLY A 175 10.28 -11.65 5.68
N PHE A 176 9.37 -10.87 5.09
CA PHE A 176 7.97 -10.79 5.53
C PHE A 176 7.19 -12.04 5.09
N ASN A 177 7.81 -13.21 5.23
CA ASN A 177 7.16 -14.50 5.16
C ASN A 177 6.37 -14.73 6.46
N THR A 178 5.77 -15.92 6.60
CA THR A 178 5.03 -16.31 7.80
C THR A 178 5.81 -16.00 9.08
N GLN A 179 7.03 -16.52 9.25
CA GLN A 179 7.82 -16.30 10.46
C GLN A 179 8.11 -14.82 10.74
N GLY A 180 8.44 -14.04 9.70
CA GLY A 180 8.69 -12.61 9.84
C GLY A 180 7.47 -11.82 10.32
N VAL A 181 6.30 -12.12 9.77
CA VAL A 181 5.04 -11.48 10.18
C VAL A 181 4.58 -11.95 11.56
N GLN A 182 4.74 -13.23 11.89
CA GLN A 182 4.45 -13.75 13.22
C GLN A 182 5.34 -13.09 14.29
N SER A 183 6.65 -12.95 14.02
CA SER A 183 7.59 -12.23 14.88
C SER A 183 7.19 -10.76 15.09
N LEU A 184 6.79 -10.06 14.02
CA LEU A 184 6.31 -8.68 14.13
C LEU A 184 5.02 -8.61 14.96
N CYS A 185 4.07 -9.51 14.71
CA CYS A 185 2.82 -9.60 15.47
C CYS A 185 3.10 -9.83 16.98
N GLN A 186 3.99 -10.77 17.30
CA GLN A 186 4.39 -11.05 18.68
C GLN A 186 5.03 -9.85 19.36
N CYS A 187 5.88 -9.09 18.66
CA CYS A 187 6.44 -7.85 19.19
C CYS A 187 5.32 -6.85 19.55
N VAL A 188 4.36 -6.63 18.63
CA VAL A 188 3.25 -5.70 18.86
C VAL A 188 2.33 -6.17 19.98
N ALA A 189 2.09 -7.49 20.08
CA ALA A 189 1.33 -8.08 21.17
C ALA A 189 2.05 -7.88 22.52
N GLY A 190 3.36 -8.15 22.58
CA GLY A 190 4.19 -7.92 23.76
C GLY A 190 4.33 -6.45 24.15
N ALA A 191 4.24 -5.54 23.18
CA ALA A 191 4.22 -4.10 23.39
C ALA A 191 2.90 -3.56 24.00
N GLY A 192 1.87 -4.41 24.15
CA GLY A 192 0.63 -4.06 24.85
C GLY A 192 -0.66 -4.34 24.08
N VAL A 193 -0.59 -4.65 22.78
CA VAL A 193 -1.78 -5.01 21.99
C VAL A 193 -2.15 -6.48 22.25
N LYS A 194 -2.54 -6.78 23.49
CA LYS A 194 -2.74 -8.17 23.98
C LYS A 194 -3.75 -8.97 23.15
N SER A 195 -4.72 -8.29 22.54
CA SER A 195 -5.72 -8.91 21.65
C SER A 195 -5.13 -9.50 20.36
N LEU A 196 -3.90 -9.15 19.97
CA LEU A 196 -3.19 -9.77 18.84
C LEU A 196 -2.55 -11.11 19.18
N ALA A 197 -2.17 -11.33 20.45
CA ALA A 197 -1.44 -12.54 20.87
C ALA A 197 -2.05 -13.86 20.36
N PRO A 198 -3.37 -14.13 20.48
CA PRO A 198 -3.96 -15.39 20.03
C PRO A 198 -4.00 -15.54 18.49
N LEU A 199 -3.75 -14.46 17.74
CA LEU A 199 -3.73 -14.48 16.27
C LEU A 199 -2.33 -14.76 15.75
N CYS A 200 -1.29 -14.28 16.44
CA CYS A 200 0.06 -14.22 15.91
C CYS A 200 0.60 -15.58 15.44
N GLY A 201 0.40 -16.67 16.19
CA GLY A 201 0.89 -17.99 15.79
C GLY A 201 0.15 -18.64 14.62
N ARG A 202 -1.04 -18.13 14.27
CA ARG A 202 -1.91 -18.68 13.22
C ARG A 202 -1.80 -17.94 11.89
N ILE A 203 -1.13 -16.79 11.84
CA ILE A 203 -0.95 -16.03 10.60
C ILE A 203 -0.12 -16.87 9.63
N GLN A 204 -0.60 -17.00 8.39
CA GLN A 204 0.10 -17.61 7.27
C GLN A 204 0.19 -16.62 6.12
N ILE A 205 1.40 -16.42 5.59
CA ILE A 205 1.66 -15.57 4.43
C ILE A 205 1.88 -16.47 3.21
N THR A 206 1.08 -16.26 2.17
CA THR A 206 1.06 -17.02 0.91
C THR A 206 0.80 -16.10 -0.26
#